data_AF-A0A812S6S1-F1
#
_entry.id   AF-A0A812S6S1-F1
#
_cell.length_a   1.000
_cell.length_b   1.000
_cell.length_c   1.000
_cell.angle_alpha   90.00
_cell.angle_beta   90.00
_cell.angle_gamma   90.00
#
_symmetry.space_group_name_H-M   'P 1'
#
loop_
_entity.id
_entity.type
_entity.pdbx_description
1 polymer ?
#
loop_
_entity_poly.entity_id
_entity_poly.type
_entity_poly.pdbx_seq_one_letter_code
_entity_poly.pdbx_strand_id
1 'polypeptide(L)'
;MDLPDHGLQCTLRSVLLNADTNGLNDILGQEFVGSLLAEEQIVSTEYPAEAETTRGAKQSWGPVLDRPYATSLAAALEHCIREGYFLRPPLPENDGLTSLLVEDGDEIARWQDCVESMRGTEMCSLVSTLSCLGRPGIRLALGQRRTVGSLDVLPPSRHELIQSFSALHKEDTSESCAAAPGPHRCEADSPASPGVAELEEESEVLRSQIKALAEQGRRSELDMAVSRMKQLTKMKRELLQPPSMLSVGARALAKHAHRGMEGFWAVAISGSDAAKNRAAEGALQEVLREAVWGNLHQLPGGLPTFEVRVKQGYGARWTVSEDGSVKFRGLLEPMMEDGHEKRWRH
;
A
#
# COMPACT_ATOMS: atom_id res chain seq x y z
N MET A 1 4.27 -20.28 35.03
CA MET A 1 4.61 -18.93 35.54
C MET A 1 3.76 -17.98 34.74
N ASP A 2 2.83 -17.31 35.40
CA ASP A 2 2.01 -16.29 34.74
C ASP A 2 2.87 -15.04 34.62
N LEU A 3 3.40 -14.78 33.40
CA LEU A 3 3.98 -13.49 33.08
C LEU A 3 2.84 -12.47 33.10
N PRO A 4 2.96 -11.32 33.80
CA PRO A 4 1.92 -10.30 33.73
C PRO A 4 1.82 -9.78 32.28
N ASP A 5 0.60 -9.77 31.71
CA ASP A 5 0.28 -9.35 30.32
C ASP A 5 0.86 -7.98 29.93
N HIS A 6 1.19 -7.11 30.88
CA HIS A 6 1.78 -5.79 30.62
C HIS A 6 3.31 -5.72 30.81
N GLY A 7 3.94 -6.80 31.28
CA GLY A 7 5.36 -6.82 31.61
C GLY A 7 6.26 -6.85 30.38
N LEU A 8 6.07 -7.82 29.48
CA LEU A 8 6.99 -8.06 28.38
C LEU A 8 7.07 -6.90 27.40
N GLN A 9 5.94 -6.25 27.09
CA GLN A 9 5.90 -5.09 26.21
C GLN A 9 6.69 -3.91 26.80
N CYS A 10 6.47 -3.59 28.09
CA CYS A 10 7.19 -2.53 28.78
C CYS A 10 8.69 -2.83 28.87
N THR A 11 9.04 -4.08 29.18
CA THR A 11 10.42 -4.57 29.24
C THR A 11 11.09 -4.46 27.88
N LEU A 12 10.44 -4.92 26.81
CA LEU A 12 10.95 -4.83 25.44
C LEU A 12 11.20 -3.38 25.02
N ARG A 13 10.23 -2.49 25.29
CA ARG A 13 10.38 -1.06 24.99
C ARG A 13 11.56 -0.47 25.76
N SER A 14 11.72 -0.80 27.04
CA SER A 14 12.86 -0.36 27.85
C SER A 14 14.20 -0.87 27.30
N VAL A 15 14.27 -2.15 26.89
CA VAL A 15 15.48 -2.73 26.27
C VAL A 15 15.84 -2.01 24.97
N LEU A 16 14.85 -1.72 24.12
CA LEU A 16 15.04 -1.02 22.85
C LEU A 16 15.42 0.46 23.05
N LEU A 17 14.84 1.16 24.03
CA LEU A 17 15.23 2.54 24.37
C LEU A 17 16.69 2.63 24.85
N ASN A 18 17.20 1.53 25.42
CA ASN A 18 18.58 1.38 25.87
C ASN A 18 19.41 0.53 24.88
N ALA A 19 19.04 0.49 23.59
CA ALA A 19 19.69 -0.37 22.61
C ALA A 19 21.20 -0.10 22.46
N ASP A 20 21.63 1.14 22.63
CA ASP A 20 23.06 1.51 22.56
C ASP A 20 23.86 0.89 23.71
N THR A 21 23.40 1.09 24.94
CA THR A 21 24.05 0.54 26.14
C THR A 21 23.96 -0.99 26.21
N ASN A 22 22.94 -1.58 25.57
CA ASN A 22 22.78 -3.02 25.45
C ASN A 22 23.55 -3.65 24.27
N GLY A 23 24.25 -2.84 23.45
CA GLY A 23 24.96 -3.32 22.24
C GLY A 23 24.03 -3.79 21.11
N LEU A 24 22.73 -3.53 21.20
CA LEU A 24 21.75 -3.87 20.17
C LEU A 24 21.87 -2.97 18.94
N ASN A 25 22.38 -1.74 19.09
CA ASN A 25 22.64 -0.88 17.93
C ASN A 25 23.69 -1.48 16.99
N ASP A 26 24.69 -2.20 17.51
CA ASP A 26 25.73 -2.84 16.68
C ASP A 26 25.16 -4.03 15.88
N ILE A 27 24.11 -4.66 16.40
CA ILE A 27 23.50 -5.87 15.81
C ILE A 27 22.32 -5.51 14.90
N LEU A 28 21.44 -4.65 15.40
CA LEU A 28 20.20 -4.27 14.74
C LEU A 28 20.34 -2.97 13.95
N GLY A 29 21.31 -2.12 14.24
CA GLY A 29 21.44 -0.78 13.65
C GLY A 29 20.45 0.23 14.23
N GLN A 30 20.92 1.46 14.41
CA GLN A 30 20.16 2.54 15.04
C GLN A 30 18.83 2.86 14.32
N GLU A 31 18.82 2.88 12.98
CA GLU A 31 17.61 3.18 12.19
C GLU A 31 16.52 2.11 12.35
N PHE A 32 16.92 0.83 12.42
CA PHE A 32 16.01 -0.29 12.63
C PHE A 32 15.38 -0.24 14.03
N VAL A 33 16.20 0.04 15.06
CA VAL A 33 15.72 0.23 16.43
C VAL A 33 14.78 1.44 16.53
N GLY A 34 15.14 2.56 15.90
CA GLY A 34 14.28 3.75 15.83
C GLY A 34 12.92 3.42 15.21
N SER A 35 12.91 2.62 14.15
CA SER A 35 11.68 2.16 13.49
C SER A 35 10.84 1.23 14.38
N LEU A 36 11.46 0.36 15.20
CA LEU A 36 10.73 -0.47 16.18
C LEU A 36 10.06 0.36 17.28
N LEU A 37 10.69 1.47 17.68
CA LEU A 37 10.23 2.36 18.73
C LEU A 37 9.23 3.42 18.25
N ALA A 38 9.16 3.64 16.94
CA ALA A 38 8.31 4.65 16.32
C ALA A 38 6.86 4.49 16.79
N GLU A 39 6.34 5.53 17.44
CA GLU A 39 4.94 5.62 17.80
C GLU A 39 4.13 6.05 16.58
N GLU A 40 2.92 5.51 16.44
CA GLU A 40 1.95 6.06 15.50
C GLU A 40 1.28 7.25 16.18
N GLN A 41 1.29 8.42 15.54
CA GLN A 41 0.25 9.39 15.83
C GLN A 41 -1.05 8.79 15.31
N ILE A 42 -1.79 8.11 16.19
CA ILE A 42 -3.16 7.70 15.88
C ILE A 42 -3.95 9.00 15.73
N VAL A 43 -4.05 9.49 14.49
CA VAL A 43 -5.08 10.47 14.16
C VAL A 43 -6.38 9.74 14.40
N SER A 44 -7.09 10.17 15.46
CA SER A 44 -8.45 9.74 15.81
C SER A 44 -9.36 9.97 14.60
N THR A 45 -9.32 9.02 13.67
CA THR A 45 -10.38 8.80 12.73
C THR A 45 -11.41 8.02 13.52
N GLU A 46 -12.59 8.61 13.70
CA GLU A 46 -13.73 7.94 14.31
C GLU A 46 -14.03 6.68 13.48
N TYR A 47 -13.39 5.57 13.82
CA TYR A 47 -13.80 4.27 13.35
C TYR A 47 -15.20 4.05 13.89
N PRO A 48 -16.18 3.66 13.05
CA PRO A 48 -17.51 3.33 13.55
C PRO A 48 -17.33 2.20 14.59
N ALA A 49 -17.70 2.51 15.83
CA ALA A 49 -17.45 1.74 17.05
C ALA A 49 -18.20 0.38 17.12
N GLU A 50 -18.62 -0.17 15.98
CA GLU A 50 -19.52 -1.33 15.94
C GLU A 50 -18.82 -2.67 15.67
N ALA A 51 -17.48 -2.73 15.64
CA ALA A 51 -16.74 -3.98 15.42
C ALA A 51 -15.92 -4.50 16.61
N GLU A 52 -15.85 -3.78 17.73
CA GLU A 52 -15.07 -4.21 18.91
C GLU A 52 -15.97 -4.67 20.05
N THR A 53 -16.63 -5.81 19.88
CA THR A 53 -17.21 -6.53 21.04
C THR A 53 -17.21 -8.05 20.90
N THR A 54 -16.32 -8.62 20.09
CA THR A 54 -16.01 -10.04 20.17
C THR A 54 -14.66 -10.25 20.86
N ARG A 55 -14.72 -10.39 22.20
CA ARG A 55 -13.74 -11.17 22.96
C ARG A 55 -13.67 -12.56 22.31
N GLY A 56 -12.64 -12.77 21.49
CA GLY A 56 -12.53 -13.92 20.59
C GLY A 56 -12.05 -13.56 19.18
N ALA A 57 -11.51 -12.36 18.95
CA ALA A 57 -10.86 -12.00 17.70
C ALA A 57 -9.81 -13.07 17.35
N LYS A 58 -10.12 -13.87 16.33
CA LYS A 58 -9.17 -14.77 15.68
C LYS A 58 -7.95 -13.91 15.32
N GLN A 59 -6.78 -14.22 15.87
CA GLN A 59 -5.52 -13.55 15.55
C GLN A 59 -5.42 -13.42 14.03
N SER A 60 -5.34 -12.18 13.54
CA SER A 60 -5.06 -11.90 12.14
C SER A 60 -3.63 -12.38 11.86
N TRP A 61 -3.52 -13.47 11.12
CA TRP A 61 -2.25 -14.05 10.74
C TRP A 61 -1.57 -13.17 9.70
N GLY A 62 -0.55 -12.36 10.06
CA GLY A 62 0.42 -11.87 9.07
C GLY A 62 0.90 -10.41 9.13
N PRO A 63 1.53 -9.90 8.05
CA PRO A 63 2.61 -8.89 8.06
C PRO A 63 2.19 -7.44 8.22
N VAL A 64 0.89 -7.16 8.19
CA VAL A 64 0.41 -5.78 8.28
C VAL A 64 0.09 -5.49 9.72
N LEU A 65 1.00 -4.77 10.35
CA LEU A 65 0.94 -4.45 11.76
C LEU A 65 0.69 -2.96 11.93
N ASP A 66 -0.14 -2.63 12.91
CA ASP A 66 -0.21 -1.28 13.46
C ASP A 66 1.09 -0.98 14.22
N ARG A 67 1.49 0.29 14.25
CA ARG A 67 2.59 0.71 15.12
C ARG A 67 2.06 0.83 16.57
N PRO A 68 2.92 0.61 17.58
CA PRO A 68 4.37 0.37 17.46
C PRO A 68 4.71 -1.11 17.22
N TYR A 69 5.68 -1.38 16.34
CA TYR A 69 6.15 -2.75 16.05
C TYR A 69 6.63 -3.50 17.29
N ALA A 70 7.11 -2.79 18.31
CA ALA A 70 7.44 -3.37 19.61
C ALA A 70 6.26 -4.14 20.22
N THR A 71 5.01 -3.69 20.06
CA THR A 71 3.83 -4.40 20.57
C THR A 71 3.66 -5.75 19.88
N SER A 72 3.74 -5.76 18.55
CA SER A 72 3.61 -6.97 17.75
C SER A 72 4.75 -7.97 18.02
N LEU A 73 5.98 -7.46 18.17
CA LEU A 73 7.13 -8.28 18.57
C LEU A 73 6.96 -8.86 19.98
N ALA A 74 6.47 -8.07 20.94
CA ALA A 74 6.17 -8.56 22.28
C ALA A 74 5.11 -9.66 22.27
N ALA A 75 4.02 -9.48 21.50
CA ALA A 75 2.97 -10.48 21.37
C ALA A 75 3.49 -11.79 20.72
N ALA A 76 4.36 -11.68 19.70
CA ALA A 76 5.00 -12.83 19.10
C ALA A 76 5.90 -13.58 20.10
N LEU A 77 6.74 -12.85 20.84
CA LEU A 77 7.59 -13.41 21.89
C LEU A 77 6.76 -14.09 22.98
N GLU A 78 5.73 -13.42 23.48
CA GLU A 78 4.81 -13.94 24.50
C GLU A 78 4.13 -15.23 24.06
N HIS A 79 3.61 -15.25 22.82
CA HIS A 79 3.03 -16.46 22.25
C HIS A 79 4.05 -17.61 22.23
N CYS A 80 5.26 -17.35 21.74
CA CYS A 80 6.31 -18.38 21.67
C CYS A 80 6.72 -18.87 23.07
N ILE A 81 6.85 -17.96 24.04
CA ILE A 81 7.16 -18.31 25.43
C ILE A 81 6.06 -19.18 26.02
N ARG A 82 4.79 -18.87 25.75
CA ARG A 82 3.64 -19.59 26.31
C ARG A 82 3.46 -20.96 25.67
N GLU A 83 3.47 -21.03 24.34
CA GLU A 83 3.15 -22.25 23.59
C GLU A 83 4.37 -23.14 23.33
N GLY A 84 5.58 -22.57 23.32
CA GLY A 84 6.83 -23.31 23.15
C GLY A 84 7.22 -23.55 21.70
N TYR A 85 6.54 -22.88 20.77
CA TYR A 85 6.89 -22.91 19.36
C TYR A 85 6.65 -21.53 18.74
N PHE A 86 7.44 -21.22 17.70
CA PHE A 86 7.19 -20.07 16.86
C PHE A 86 6.03 -20.35 15.93
N LEU A 87 5.03 -19.49 15.99
CA LEU A 87 3.81 -19.65 15.25
C LEU A 87 3.91 -18.90 13.92
N ARG A 88 4.18 -19.66 12.87
CA ARG A 88 4.33 -19.16 11.50
C ARG A 88 2.94 -18.89 10.89
N PRO A 89 2.68 -17.72 10.28
CA PRO A 89 1.49 -17.54 9.45
C PRO A 89 1.43 -18.62 8.35
N PRO A 90 0.24 -19.03 7.87
CA PRO A 90 0.15 -19.94 6.74
C PRO A 90 0.74 -19.31 5.47
N LEU A 91 1.16 -20.13 4.51
CA LEU A 91 1.50 -19.64 3.17
C LEU A 91 0.22 -19.39 2.37
N PRO A 92 0.22 -18.45 1.39
CA PRO A 92 -0.88 -18.35 0.46
C PRO A 92 -1.03 -19.64 -0.36
N GLU A 93 -2.26 -19.99 -0.70
CA GLU A 93 -2.56 -21.15 -1.52
C GLU A 93 -2.24 -20.86 -2.98
N ASN A 94 -1.53 -21.80 -3.64
CA ASN A 94 -1.35 -21.82 -5.10
C ASN A 94 -0.80 -20.53 -5.73
N ASP A 95 0.05 -19.78 -5.01
CA ASP A 95 0.46 -18.45 -5.44
C ASP A 95 1.74 -18.40 -6.28
N GLY A 96 2.37 -19.54 -6.58
CA GLY A 96 3.68 -19.58 -7.25
C GLY A 96 4.82 -18.87 -6.49
N LEU A 97 4.56 -18.18 -5.38
CA LEU A 97 5.56 -17.53 -4.53
C LEU A 97 6.24 -18.53 -3.62
N THR A 98 5.59 -19.66 -3.32
CA THR A 98 6.19 -20.73 -2.51
C THR A 98 7.54 -21.20 -3.10
N SER A 99 7.70 -21.18 -4.43
CA SER A 99 8.98 -21.50 -5.08
C SER A 99 10.03 -20.39 -5.01
N LEU A 100 9.62 -19.15 -4.69
CA LEU A 100 10.48 -17.98 -4.52
C LEU A 100 10.88 -17.75 -3.06
N LEU A 101 10.24 -18.44 -2.12
CA LEU A 101 10.58 -18.36 -0.71
C LEU A 101 11.98 -18.90 -0.48
N VAL A 102 12.79 -18.11 0.21
CA VAL A 102 13.94 -18.67 0.91
C VAL A 102 13.37 -19.41 2.11
N GLU A 103 13.70 -20.70 2.28
CA GLU A 103 13.19 -21.47 3.40
C GLU A 103 13.59 -20.81 4.72
N ASP A 104 12.63 -20.23 5.45
CA ASP A 104 12.82 -19.64 6.79
C ASP A 104 13.08 -20.71 7.88
N GLY A 105 13.42 -21.95 7.50
CA GLY A 105 13.51 -23.09 8.41
C GLY A 105 14.56 -22.87 9.49
N ASP A 106 15.72 -22.36 9.10
CA ASP A 106 16.81 -22.03 10.00
C ASP A 106 16.43 -20.89 10.96
N GLU A 107 15.73 -19.86 10.47
CA GLU A 107 15.24 -18.76 11.30
C GLU A 107 14.17 -19.21 12.30
N ILE A 108 13.27 -20.13 11.90
CA ILE A 108 12.26 -20.70 12.81
C ILE A 108 12.92 -21.55 13.90
N ALA A 109 13.88 -22.41 13.53
CA ALA A 109 14.65 -23.20 14.47
C ALA A 109 15.41 -22.28 15.46
N ARG A 110 16.03 -21.21 14.95
CA ARG A 110 16.68 -20.20 15.79
C ARG A 110 15.70 -19.54 16.76
N TRP A 111 14.50 -19.21 16.31
CA TRP A 111 13.45 -18.68 17.18
C TRP A 111 13.11 -19.65 18.32
N GLN A 112 12.95 -20.93 18.02
CA GLN A 112 12.68 -21.96 19.01
C GLN A 112 13.83 -22.05 20.03
N ASP A 113 15.08 -22.11 19.57
CA ASP A 113 16.26 -22.17 20.42
C ASP A 113 16.39 -20.94 21.34
N CYS A 114 16.25 -19.72 20.79
CA CYS A 114 16.37 -18.51 21.59
C CYS A 114 15.24 -18.46 22.66
N VAL A 115 14.00 -18.82 22.29
CA VAL A 115 12.83 -18.78 23.21
C VAL A 115 12.92 -19.87 24.27
N GLU A 116 13.38 -21.07 23.94
CA GLU A 116 13.61 -22.14 24.93
C GLU A 116 14.63 -21.70 25.97
N SER A 117 15.68 -20.97 25.57
CA SER A 117 16.64 -20.40 26.51
C SER A 117 16.05 -19.35 27.46
N MET A 118 14.96 -18.67 27.07
CA MET A 118 14.27 -17.70 27.93
C MET A 118 13.35 -18.37 28.97
N ARG A 119 12.94 -19.63 28.77
CA ARG A 119 12.05 -20.36 29.68
C ARG A 119 12.80 -20.72 30.97
N GLY A 120 12.97 -19.74 31.85
CA GLY A 120 13.58 -19.92 33.18
C GLY A 120 14.50 -18.78 33.65
N THR A 121 14.69 -17.72 32.88
CA THR A 121 15.70 -16.67 33.16
C THR A 121 15.12 -15.25 33.18
N GLU A 122 15.70 -14.36 33.99
CA GLU A 122 15.32 -12.94 34.13
C GLU A 122 15.64 -12.06 32.89
N MET A 123 15.37 -10.75 32.98
CA MET A 123 15.49 -9.71 31.93
C MET A 123 16.76 -9.73 31.06
N CYS A 124 17.91 -10.17 31.58
CA CYS A 124 19.15 -10.32 30.79
C CYS A 124 18.95 -11.25 29.58
N SER A 125 17.96 -12.15 29.64
CA SER A 125 17.57 -13.02 28.53
C SER A 125 17.01 -12.27 27.32
N LEU A 126 16.34 -11.12 27.49
CA LEU A 126 15.69 -10.45 26.36
C LEU A 126 16.69 -9.77 25.41
N VAL A 127 17.74 -9.14 25.94
CA VAL A 127 18.83 -8.59 25.12
C VAL A 127 19.48 -9.73 24.32
N SER A 128 19.88 -10.80 25.00
CA SER A 128 20.47 -11.98 24.34
C SER A 128 19.54 -12.59 23.29
N THR A 129 18.24 -12.65 23.55
CA THR A 129 17.25 -13.12 22.57
C THR A 129 17.17 -12.20 21.36
N LEU A 130 17.05 -10.88 21.54
CA LEU A 130 17.02 -9.95 20.41
C LEU A 130 18.33 -9.99 19.59
N SER A 131 19.47 -10.12 20.27
CA SER A 131 20.78 -10.34 19.63
C SER A 131 20.84 -11.65 18.85
N CYS A 132 20.32 -12.74 19.43
CA CYS A 132 20.25 -14.08 18.84
C CYS A 132 19.37 -14.09 17.58
N LEU A 133 18.18 -13.49 17.67
CA LEU A 133 17.23 -13.37 16.56
C LEU A 133 17.75 -12.46 15.44
N GLY A 134 18.39 -11.35 15.81
CA GLY A 134 18.83 -10.31 14.88
C GLY A 134 17.68 -9.71 14.06
N ARG A 135 18.01 -8.96 13.01
CA ARG A 135 17.01 -8.38 12.11
C ARG A 135 16.13 -9.42 11.41
N PRO A 136 16.67 -10.55 10.89
CA PRO A 136 15.84 -11.56 10.22
C PRO A 136 14.78 -12.18 11.14
N GLY A 137 15.17 -12.54 12.37
CA GLY A 137 14.25 -13.10 13.34
C GLY A 137 13.15 -12.11 13.73
N ILE A 138 13.51 -10.85 14.00
CA ILE A 138 12.53 -9.81 14.32
C ILE A 138 11.54 -9.59 13.17
N ARG A 139 12.01 -9.51 11.92
CA ARG A 139 11.12 -9.39 10.75
C ARG A 139 10.18 -10.58 10.59
N LEU A 140 10.67 -11.80 10.83
CA LEU A 140 9.85 -12.99 10.80
C LEU A 140 8.73 -12.93 11.83
N ALA A 141 9.01 -12.46 13.06
CA ALA A 141 7.99 -12.20 14.08
C ALA A 141 7.00 -11.11 13.69
N LEU A 142 7.42 -10.14 12.89
CA LEU A 142 6.56 -9.12 12.31
C LEU A 142 5.79 -9.61 11.06
N GLY A 143 5.82 -10.92 10.78
CA GLY A 143 5.09 -11.54 9.68
C GLY A 143 5.70 -11.35 8.30
N GLN A 144 6.88 -10.72 8.19
CA GLN A 144 7.55 -10.50 6.92
C GLN A 144 8.24 -11.77 6.43
N ARG A 145 8.03 -12.09 5.14
CA ARG A 145 8.61 -13.22 4.44
C ARG A 145 9.89 -12.83 3.72
N ARG A 146 10.70 -13.83 3.39
CA ARG A 146 11.96 -13.64 2.65
C ARG A 146 11.96 -14.38 1.31
N THR A 147 12.49 -13.69 0.33
CA THR A 147 12.77 -14.17 -1.03
C THR A 147 14.19 -13.71 -1.41
N VAL A 148 14.73 -14.17 -2.54
CA VAL A 148 16.08 -13.77 -3.00
C VAL A 148 16.24 -12.24 -3.16
N GLY A 149 15.15 -11.52 -3.50
CA GLY A 149 15.16 -10.06 -3.66
C GLY A 149 14.74 -9.26 -2.42
N SER A 150 14.54 -9.91 -1.25
CA SER A 150 14.07 -9.24 -0.04
C SER A 150 15.10 -8.25 0.52
N LEU A 151 14.60 -7.13 1.00
CA LEU A 151 15.39 -6.06 1.63
C LEU A 151 15.43 -6.22 3.15
N ASP A 152 16.54 -5.77 3.74
CA ASP A 152 16.82 -5.86 5.18
C ASP A 152 16.23 -4.68 5.97
N VAL A 153 14.94 -4.40 5.75
CA VAL A 153 14.21 -3.24 6.33
C VAL A 153 12.84 -3.68 6.86
N LEU A 154 12.32 -2.95 7.85
CA LEU A 154 10.97 -3.18 8.39
C LEU A 154 9.89 -2.81 7.37
N PRO A 155 8.72 -3.46 7.42
CA PRO A 155 7.62 -3.09 6.53
C PRO A 155 7.10 -1.69 6.88
N PRO A 156 6.36 -1.04 5.97
CA PRO A 156 5.54 0.12 6.33
C PRO A 156 4.38 -0.24 7.26
N SER A 157 3.91 0.72 8.06
CA SER A 157 2.80 0.50 8.99
C SER A 157 1.47 0.41 8.26
N ARG A 158 0.48 -0.24 8.89
CA ARG A 158 -0.90 -0.27 8.39
C ARG A 158 -1.42 1.13 8.03
N HIS A 159 -1.15 2.14 8.87
CA HIS A 159 -1.56 3.52 8.60
C HIS A 159 -0.90 4.09 7.34
N GLU A 160 0.41 3.93 7.16
CA GLU A 160 1.14 4.42 5.99
C GLU A 160 0.59 3.79 4.69
N LEU A 161 0.23 2.50 4.75
CA LEU A 161 -0.37 1.76 3.64
C LEU A 161 -1.77 2.30 3.29
N ILE A 162 -2.62 2.51 4.30
CA ILE A 162 -3.99 3.06 4.13
C ILE A 162 -3.93 4.51 3.65
N GLN A 163 -3.09 5.34 4.26
CA GLN A 163 -2.95 6.75 3.93
C GLN A 163 -2.52 6.94 2.48
N SER A 164 -1.51 6.19 2.03
CA SER A 164 -1.03 6.28 0.65
C SER A 164 -2.03 5.73 -0.37
N PHE A 165 -2.87 4.75 0.01
CA PHE A 165 -3.96 4.23 -0.82
C PHE A 165 -5.15 5.20 -0.93
N SER A 166 -5.50 5.84 0.18
CA SER A 166 -6.59 6.82 0.28
C SER A 166 -6.18 8.22 -0.20
N ALA A 167 -4.91 8.43 -0.54
CA ALA A 167 -4.41 9.68 -1.10
C ALA A 167 -5.18 10.08 -2.37
N LEU A 168 -5.49 11.38 -2.47
CA LEU A 168 -6.20 11.94 -3.62
C LEU A 168 -5.42 11.70 -4.91
N HIS A 169 -6.09 11.23 -5.96
CA HIS A 169 -5.47 11.09 -7.25
C HIS A 169 -5.23 12.46 -7.89
N LYS A 170 -3.97 12.74 -8.25
CA LYS A 170 -3.61 13.87 -9.10
C LYS A 170 -3.40 13.32 -10.51
N GLU A 171 -4.06 13.90 -11.51
CA GLU A 171 -3.79 13.55 -12.90
C GLU A 171 -2.36 13.98 -13.24
N ASP A 172 -1.56 13.04 -13.76
CA ASP A 172 -0.22 13.36 -14.25
C ASP A 172 -0.38 14.20 -15.53
N THR A 173 -0.17 15.50 -15.43
CA THR A 173 -0.23 16.44 -16.56
C THR A 173 0.97 16.30 -17.53
N SER A 174 1.77 15.23 -17.41
CA SER A 174 3.06 15.09 -18.08
C SER A 174 3.09 14.18 -19.34
N GLU A 175 1.98 13.58 -19.78
CA GLU A 175 1.98 12.65 -20.92
C GLU A 175 1.39 13.22 -22.25
N SER A 176 1.44 14.54 -22.50
CA SER A 176 0.99 15.09 -23.81
C SER A 176 1.98 15.95 -24.61
N CYS A 177 3.26 16.04 -24.22
CA CYS A 177 4.26 16.72 -25.05
C CYS A 177 5.61 16.01 -25.04
N ALA A 178 5.72 14.88 -25.76
CA ALA A 178 7.02 14.34 -26.18
C ALA A 178 7.33 14.82 -27.60
N ALA A 179 7.98 15.97 -27.73
CA ALA A 179 8.70 16.37 -28.94
C ALA A 179 9.91 17.26 -28.59
N ALA A 180 11.10 16.63 -28.65
CA ALA A 180 12.46 17.16 -28.78
C ALA A 180 13.03 18.19 -27.78
N PRO A 181 14.31 18.05 -27.35
CA PRO A 181 14.98 19.05 -26.51
C PRO A 181 15.60 20.15 -27.39
N GLY A 182 15.27 21.41 -27.10
CA GLY A 182 15.93 22.60 -27.61
C GLY A 182 16.12 23.62 -26.48
N PRO A 183 17.25 24.36 -26.43
CA PRO A 183 17.67 25.07 -25.23
C PRO A 183 17.01 26.45 -25.08
N HIS A 184 16.79 26.82 -23.81
CA HIS A 184 16.60 28.17 -23.28
C HIS A 184 15.80 29.19 -24.12
N ARG A 185 14.58 29.50 -23.68
CA ARG A 185 14.05 30.87 -23.79
C ARG A 185 12.96 31.17 -22.74
N CYS A 186 13.29 32.17 -21.92
CA CYS A 186 12.49 33.24 -21.34
C CYS A 186 10.99 33.01 -21.04
N GLU A 187 10.65 33.30 -19.79
CA GLU A 187 9.31 33.70 -19.32
C GLU A 187 8.67 34.71 -20.28
N ALA A 188 7.55 34.32 -20.87
CA ALA A 188 6.61 35.22 -21.53
C ALA A 188 5.20 34.67 -21.31
N ASP A 189 4.34 35.53 -20.77
CA ASP A 189 2.89 35.48 -20.62
C ASP A 189 2.18 34.27 -21.26
N SER A 190 1.73 33.33 -20.41
CA SER A 190 0.65 32.42 -20.79
C SER A 190 -0.66 33.23 -20.86
N PRO A 191 -1.43 33.16 -21.95
CA PRO A 191 -2.74 33.80 -22.00
C PRO A 191 -3.64 33.19 -20.91
N ALA A 192 -4.36 34.04 -20.18
CA ALA A 192 -5.31 33.62 -19.18
C ALA A 192 -6.32 32.63 -19.79
N SER A 193 -6.55 31.49 -19.13
CA SER A 193 -7.53 30.51 -19.58
C SER A 193 -8.92 31.14 -19.68
N PRO A 194 -9.67 30.89 -20.77
CA PRO A 194 -10.97 31.52 -20.98
C PRO A 194 -12.00 31.12 -19.92
N GLY A 195 -12.82 32.10 -19.51
CA GLY A 195 -13.89 31.89 -18.52
C GLY A 195 -15.09 31.12 -19.08
N VAL A 196 -15.97 30.60 -18.20
CA VAL A 196 -17.19 29.87 -18.62
C VAL A 196 -18.02 30.67 -19.63
N ALA A 197 -18.14 31.98 -19.43
CA ALA A 197 -18.91 32.87 -20.30
C ALA A 197 -18.33 32.98 -21.71
N GLU A 198 -17.00 33.04 -21.84
CA GLU A 198 -16.31 33.14 -23.13
C GLU A 198 -16.42 31.84 -23.93
N LEU A 199 -16.33 30.69 -23.24
CA LEU A 199 -16.55 29.38 -23.87
C LEU A 199 -18.00 29.21 -24.35
N GLU A 200 -18.95 29.82 -23.66
CA GLU A 200 -20.37 29.77 -24.02
C GLU A 200 -20.65 30.57 -25.29
N GLU A 201 -20.08 31.78 -25.37
CA GLU A 201 -20.13 32.65 -26.54
C GLU A 201 -19.47 31.96 -27.76
N GLU A 202 -18.28 31.36 -27.56
CA GLU A 202 -17.59 30.63 -28.63
C GLU A 202 -18.38 29.39 -29.11
N SER A 203 -19.06 28.69 -28.19
CA SER A 203 -19.95 27.58 -28.53
C SER A 203 -21.12 28.04 -29.41
N GLU A 204 -21.74 29.18 -29.08
CA GLU A 204 -22.88 29.71 -29.84
C GLU A 204 -22.49 30.19 -31.24
N VAL A 205 -21.32 30.83 -31.38
CA VAL A 205 -20.73 31.19 -32.67
C VAL A 205 -20.47 29.95 -33.52
N LEU A 206 -19.88 28.90 -32.94
CA LEU A 206 -19.61 27.66 -33.68
C LEU A 206 -20.87 26.90 -34.09
N ARG A 207 -21.95 26.91 -33.28
CA ARG A 207 -23.26 26.35 -33.69
C ARG A 207 -23.80 27.04 -34.94
N SER A 208 -23.72 28.37 -34.96
CA SER A 208 -24.16 29.18 -36.09
C SER A 208 -23.31 28.94 -37.34
N GLN A 209 -21.99 28.82 -37.16
CA GLN A 209 -21.05 28.52 -38.24
C GLN A 209 -21.26 27.10 -38.82
N ILE A 210 -21.44 26.08 -37.97
CA ILE A 210 -21.73 24.70 -38.38
C ILE A 210 -23.00 24.66 -39.24
N LYS A 211 -24.06 25.37 -38.82
CA LYS A 211 -25.31 25.44 -39.57
C LYS A 211 -25.12 26.06 -40.97
N ALA A 212 -24.42 27.20 -41.05
CA ALA A 212 -24.14 27.86 -42.32
C ALA A 212 -23.25 27.02 -43.26
N LEU A 213 -22.22 26.36 -42.72
CA LEU A 213 -21.33 25.49 -43.50
C LEU A 213 -22.04 24.24 -44.04
N ALA A 214 -22.99 23.69 -43.28
CA ALA A 214 -23.82 22.59 -43.72
C ALA A 214 -24.74 22.98 -44.89
N GLU A 215 -25.37 24.16 -44.83
CA GLU A 215 -26.20 24.71 -45.90
C GLU A 215 -25.39 25.01 -47.19
N GLN A 216 -24.11 25.39 -47.05
CA GLN A 216 -23.19 25.67 -48.16
C GLN A 216 -22.47 24.42 -48.72
N GLY A 217 -22.67 23.24 -48.12
CA GLY A 217 -22.02 21.99 -48.57
C GLY A 217 -20.50 21.93 -48.36
N ARG A 218 -19.92 22.79 -47.51
CA ARG A 218 -18.46 22.90 -47.28
C ARG A 218 -17.96 21.85 -46.26
N ARG A 219 -17.91 20.58 -46.69
CA ARG A 219 -17.63 19.42 -45.81
C ARG A 219 -16.33 19.53 -44.98
N SER A 220 -15.21 19.94 -45.58
CA SER A 220 -13.93 20.01 -44.85
C SER A 220 -13.94 21.04 -43.71
N GLU A 221 -14.63 22.16 -43.89
CA GLU A 221 -14.73 23.22 -42.88
C GLU A 221 -15.75 22.85 -41.81
N LEU A 222 -16.83 22.16 -42.20
CA LEU A 222 -17.79 21.58 -41.28
C LEU A 222 -17.10 20.60 -40.31
N ASP A 223 -16.23 19.71 -40.81
CA ASP A 223 -15.51 18.75 -39.97
C ASP A 223 -14.58 19.44 -38.96
N MET A 224 -13.87 20.50 -39.38
CA MET A 224 -13.04 21.30 -38.48
C MET A 224 -13.87 22.01 -37.41
N ALA A 225 -15.00 22.63 -37.80
CA ALA A 225 -15.88 23.33 -36.85
C ALA A 225 -16.53 22.36 -35.85
N VAL A 226 -16.94 21.16 -36.29
CA VAL A 226 -17.45 20.09 -35.42
C VAL A 226 -16.37 19.58 -34.47
N SER A 227 -15.12 19.43 -34.94
CA SER A 227 -13.99 19.04 -34.09
C SER A 227 -13.73 20.09 -33.00
N ARG A 228 -13.72 21.38 -33.36
CA ARG A 228 -13.57 22.50 -32.41
C ARG A 228 -14.72 22.55 -31.41
N MET A 229 -15.96 22.31 -31.85
CA MET A 229 -17.13 22.21 -30.96
C MET A 229 -16.98 21.06 -29.94
N LYS A 230 -16.44 19.91 -30.35
CA LYS A 230 -16.15 18.80 -29.42
C LYS A 230 -15.09 19.18 -28.38
N GLN A 231 -14.04 19.90 -28.79
CA GLN A 231 -13.01 20.40 -27.88
C GLN A 231 -13.59 21.41 -26.86
N LEU A 232 -14.37 22.38 -27.32
CA LEU A 232 -15.06 23.33 -26.44
C LEU A 232 -16.01 22.65 -25.46
N THR A 233 -16.76 21.65 -25.91
CA THR A 233 -17.64 20.86 -25.04
C THR A 233 -16.85 20.10 -23.98
N LYS A 234 -15.66 19.59 -24.33
CA LYS A 234 -14.74 18.94 -23.38
C LYS A 234 -14.19 19.95 -22.36
N MET A 235 -13.66 21.09 -22.81
CA MET A 235 -13.13 22.15 -21.94
C MET A 235 -14.20 22.69 -21.00
N LYS A 236 -15.40 22.95 -21.50
CA LYS A 236 -16.53 23.40 -20.67
C LYS A 236 -16.92 22.36 -19.63
N ARG A 237 -16.92 21.07 -20.00
CA ARG A 237 -17.17 19.98 -19.05
C ARG A 237 -16.09 19.94 -17.98
N GLU A 238 -14.83 20.09 -18.34
CA GLU A 238 -13.69 20.14 -17.40
C GLU A 238 -13.73 21.36 -16.49
N LEU A 239 -14.21 22.52 -16.98
CA LEU A 239 -14.36 23.74 -16.17
C LEU A 239 -15.54 23.68 -15.21
N LEU A 240 -16.63 23.02 -15.61
CA LEU A 240 -17.87 22.93 -14.83
C LEU A 240 -17.93 21.73 -13.89
N GLN A 241 -17.19 20.66 -14.19
CA GLN A 241 -17.12 19.52 -13.28
C GLN A 241 -16.13 19.83 -12.16
N PRO A 242 -16.53 19.65 -10.88
CA PRO A 242 -15.56 19.71 -9.80
C PRO A 242 -14.48 18.65 -10.05
N PRO A 243 -13.21 18.93 -9.72
CA PRO A 243 -12.14 17.95 -9.86
C PRO A 243 -12.54 16.66 -9.13
N SER A 244 -12.26 15.52 -9.76
CA SER A 244 -12.59 14.24 -9.15
C SER A 244 -11.91 14.12 -7.79
N MET A 245 -12.69 13.71 -6.79
CA MET A 245 -12.22 13.50 -5.42
C MET A 245 -11.85 12.03 -5.17
N LEU A 246 -11.59 11.27 -6.24
CA LEU A 246 -11.24 9.85 -6.15
C LEU A 246 -9.83 9.67 -5.59
N SER A 247 -9.70 8.71 -4.67
CA SER A 247 -8.40 8.24 -4.23
C SER A 247 -7.70 7.41 -5.31
N VAL A 248 -6.38 7.30 -5.21
CA VAL A 248 -5.59 6.39 -6.07
C VAL A 248 -6.06 4.95 -5.93
N GLY A 249 -6.45 4.54 -4.72
CA GLY A 249 -7.01 3.23 -4.42
C GLY A 249 -8.36 2.98 -5.09
N ALA A 250 -9.28 3.95 -5.05
CA ALA A 250 -10.58 3.84 -5.72
C ALA A 250 -10.45 3.71 -7.24
N ARG A 251 -9.51 4.44 -7.85
CA ARG A 251 -9.21 4.28 -9.28
C ARG A 251 -8.60 2.91 -9.59
N ALA A 252 -7.71 2.41 -8.74
CA ALA A 252 -7.16 1.08 -8.92
C ALA A 252 -8.27 0.03 -8.83
N LEU A 253 -9.11 0.06 -7.80
CA LEU A 253 -10.21 -0.88 -7.65
C LEU A 253 -11.18 -0.82 -8.85
N ALA A 254 -11.48 0.37 -9.38
CA ALA A 254 -12.30 0.54 -10.59
C ALA A 254 -11.72 -0.16 -11.83
N LYS A 255 -10.39 -0.13 -11.97
CA LYS A 255 -9.72 -0.84 -13.07
C LYS A 255 -9.83 -2.36 -12.91
N HIS A 256 -9.86 -2.88 -11.68
CA HIS A 256 -9.99 -4.31 -11.41
C HIS A 256 -11.45 -4.79 -11.54
N ALA A 257 -12.42 -4.06 -10.97
CA ALA A 257 -13.84 -4.40 -11.07
C ALA A 257 -14.37 -4.42 -12.52
N HIS A 258 -13.81 -3.61 -13.43
CA HIS A 258 -14.20 -3.65 -14.85
C HIS A 258 -13.67 -4.90 -15.58
N ARG A 259 -12.71 -5.64 -15.00
CA ARG A 259 -12.12 -6.84 -15.61
C ARG A 259 -12.86 -8.14 -15.26
N GLY A 260 -13.88 -8.06 -14.39
CA GLY A 260 -14.81 -9.14 -14.09
C GLY A 260 -15.82 -8.69 -13.02
N MET A 261 -17.12 -8.91 -13.25
CA MET A 261 -18.19 -8.65 -12.26
C MET A 261 -18.23 -9.71 -11.15
N GLU A 262 -17.36 -10.72 -11.22
CA GLU A 262 -17.26 -11.83 -10.28
C GLU A 262 -15.80 -11.89 -9.79
N GLY A 263 -15.58 -12.02 -8.47
CA GLY A 263 -14.26 -12.18 -7.87
C GLY A 263 -13.98 -11.27 -6.68
N PHE A 264 -12.77 -11.38 -6.11
CA PHE A 264 -12.35 -10.69 -4.88
C PHE A 264 -12.49 -9.15 -4.95
N TRP A 265 -12.26 -8.55 -6.13
CA TRP A 265 -12.38 -7.11 -6.34
C TRP A 265 -13.76 -6.65 -6.81
N ALA A 266 -14.76 -7.54 -6.88
CA ALA A 266 -16.09 -7.25 -7.40
C ALA A 266 -16.96 -6.44 -6.42
N VAL A 267 -16.41 -5.34 -5.90
CA VAL A 267 -17.14 -4.37 -5.09
C VAL A 267 -17.86 -3.40 -6.03
N ALA A 268 -19.10 -3.03 -5.72
CA ALA A 268 -19.87 -2.10 -6.54
C ALA A 268 -19.22 -0.72 -6.57
N ILE A 269 -18.65 -0.32 -7.72
CA ILE A 269 -17.97 0.98 -7.91
C ILE A 269 -18.91 2.00 -8.59
N SER A 270 -20.20 1.87 -8.30
CA SER A 270 -21.21 2.85 -8.70
C SER A 270 -21.41 3.90 -7.61
N GLY A 271 -21.84 5.11 -7.99
CA GLY A 271 -22.16 6.19 -7.05
C GLY A 271 -21.11 7.29 -7.00
N SER A 272 -21.15 8.10 -5.93
CA SER A 272 -20.29 9.26 -5.74
C SER A 272 -18.84 8.87 -5.47
N ASP A 273 -17.91 9.80 -5.69
CA ASP A 273 -16.47 9.60 -5.41
C ASP A 273 -16.24 9.19 -3.95
N ALA A 274 -16.97 9.80 -3.00
CA ALA A 274 -16.92 9.41 -1.59
C ALA A 274 -17.37 7.95 -1.35
N ALA A 275 -18.41 7.48 -2.03
CA ALA A 275 -18.86 6.09 -1.91
C ALA A 275 -17.83 5.11 -2.49
N LYS A 276 -17.23 5.44 -3.63
CA LYS A 276 -16.17 4.64 -4.27
C LYS A 276 -14.91 4.59 -3.40
N ASN A 277 -14.52 5.71 -2.80
CA ASN A 277 -13.38 5.78 -1.88
C ASN A 277 -13.60 4.89 -0.65
N ARG A 278 -14.78 4.95 -0.01
CA ARG A 278 -15.11 4.07 1.12
C ARG A 278 -15.10 2.59 0.73
N ALA A 279 -15.68 2.26 -0.42
CA ALA A 279 -15.67 0.89 -0.92
C ALA A 279 -14.25 0.36 -1.16
N ALA A 280 -13.38 1.21 -1.73
CA ALA A 280 -11.98 0.86 -1.98
C ALA A 280 -11.19 0.70 -0.69
N GLU A 281 -11.37 1.59 0.27
CA GLU A 281 -10.73 1.49 1.57
C GLU A 281 -11.19 0.23 2.32
N GLY A 282 -12.48 -0.09 2.30
CA GLY A 282 -13.00 -1.34 2.88
C GLY A 282 -12.34 -2.59 2.28
N ALA A 283 -12.19 -2.63 0.95
CA ALA A 283 -11.49 -3.73 0.28
C ALA A 283 -10.01 -3.82 0.67
N LEU A 284 -9.31 -2.68 0.80
CA LEU A 284 -7.94 -2.69 1.30
C LEU A 284 -7.88 -3.17 2.76
N GLN A 285 -8.75 -2.69 3.64
CA GLN A 285 -8.77 -3.10 5.04
C GLN A 285 -8.99 -4.61 5.19
N GLU A 286 -9.81 -5.22 4.32
CA GLU A 286 -9.96 -6.67 4.25
C GLU A 286 -8.67 -7.36 3.84
N VAL A 287 -7.99 -6.87 2.79
CA VAL A 287 -6.67 -7.40 2.37
C VAL A 287 -5.66 -7.33 3.50
N LEU A 288 -5.54 -6.19 4.17
CA LEU A 288 -4.57 -6.00 5.26
C LEU A 288 -4.88 -6.89 6.47
N ARG A 289 -6.18 -7.09 6.77
CA ARG A 289 -6.64 -7.94 7.89
C ARG A 289 -6.44 -9.44 7.64
N GLU A 290 -6.57 -9.88 6.39
CA GLU A 290 -6.45 -11.29 5.98
C GLU A 290 -5.08 -11.61 5.34
N ALA A 291 -4.14 -10.67 5.35
CA ALA A 291 -2.85 -10.82 4.69
C ALA A 291 -2.03 -11.91 5.36
N VAL A 292 -1.82 -13.06 4.71
CA VAL A 292 -1.00 -14.17 5.22
C VAL A 292 0.45 -14.10 4.75
N TRP A 293 0.73 -13.21 3.79
CA TRP A 293 2.05 -13.00 3.22
C TRP A 293 2.32 -11.53 3.04
N GLY A 294 3.57 -11.14 3.25
CA GLY A 294 4.06 -9.80 2.97
C GLY A 294 5.56 -9.76 2.98
N ASN A 295 6.11 -8.94 2.09
CA ASN A 295 7.53 -8.88 1.85
C ASN A 295 7.90 -7.51 1.29
N LEU A 296 9.05 -7.00 1.72
CA LEU A 296 9.68 -5.83 1.15
C LEU A 296 10.86 -6.31 0.29
N HIS A 297 10.75 -6.18 -1.02
CA HIS A 297 11.72 -6.68 -1.98
C HIS A 297 12.03 -5.68 -3.09
N GLN A 298 13.09 -5.92 -3.86
CA GLN A 298 13.35 -5.14 -5.07
C GLN A 298 12.66 -5.77 -6.29
N LEU A 299 11.83 -4.97 -6.98
CA LEU A 299 11.37 -5.33 -8.32
C LEU A 299 12.50 -5.12 -9.35
N PRO A 300 12.42 -5.75 -10.54
CA PRO A 300 13.30 -5.42 -11.66
C PRO A 300 13.37 -3.92 -11.90
N GLY A 301 14.59 -3.37 -11.93
CA GLY A 301 14.83 -1.92 -11.94
C GLY A 301 15.17 -1.31 -10.57
N GLY A 302 15.31 -2.13 -9.53
CA GLY A 302 15.84 -1.72 -8.22
C GLY A 302 14.85 -0.96 -7.34
N LEU A 303 13.56 -0.94 -7.69
CA LEU A 303 12.54 -0.22 -6.93
C LEU A 303 12.11 -1.03 -5.69
N PRO A 304 12.38 -0.55 -4.46
CA PRO A 304 11.88 -1.20 -3.25
C PRO A 304 10.36 -1.21 -3.24
N THR A 305 9.79 -2.40 -3.09
CA THR A 305 8.35 -2.63 -3.16
C THR A 305 7.93 -3.47 -1.97
N PHE A 306 7.02 -2.92 -1.17
CA PHE A 306 6.30 -3.69 -0.18
C PHE A 306 5.06 -4.30 -0.83
N GLU A 307 4.89 -5.59 -0.66
CA GLU A 307 3.77 -6.35 -1.20
C GLU A 307 3.12 -7.14 -0.08
N VAL A 308 1.80 -7.21 -0.08
CA VAL A 308 1.02 -8.05 0.84
C VAL A 308 -0.02 -8.84 0.08
N ARG A 309 -0.29 -10.07 0.53
CA ARG A 309 -1.27 -10.96 -0.10
C ARG A 309 -2.09 -11.72 0.92
N VAL A 310 -3.37 -11.89 0.60
CA VAL A 310 -4.27 -12.81 1.28
C VAL A 310 -4.04 -14.23 0.81
N LYS A 311 -4.64 -15.20 1.51
CA LYS A 311 -4.49 -16.63 1.23
C LYS A 311 -4.77 -17.01 -0.22
N GLN A 312 -5.74 -16.37 -0.87
CA GLN A 312 -6.13 -16.61 -2.26
C GLN A 312 -5.18 -15.98 -3.29
N GLY A 313 -4.12 -15.30 -2.86
CA GLY A 313 -3.13 -14.67 -3.73
C GLY A 313 -3.47 -13.24 -4.15
N TYR A 314 -4.68 -12.72 -3.90
CA TYR A 314 -4.99 -11.30 -4.09
C TYR A 314 -4.19 -10.43 -3.14
N GLY A 315 -3.95 -9.18 -3.49
CA GLY A 315 -3.12 -8.33 -2.65
C GLY A 315 -3.02 -6.89 -3.09
N ALA A 316 -2.04 -6.21 -2.50
CA ALA A 316 -1.70 -4.83 -2.81
C ALA A 316 -0.20 -4.62 -2.67
N ARG A 317 0.32 -3.62 -3.39
CA ARG A 317 1.74 -3.25 -3.32
C ARG A 317 1.96 -1.74 -3.31
N TRP A 318 3.07 -1.37 -2.70
CA TRP A 318 3.53 0.00 -2.53
C TRP A 318 5.01 0.09 -2.87
N THR A 319 5.42 1.20 -3.49
CA THR A 319 6.83 1.57 -3.54
C THR A 319 7.20 2.18 -2.19
N VAL A 320 8.36 1.80 -1.67
CA VAL A 320 8.97 2.42 -0.48
C VAL A 320 10.21 3.19 -0.93
N SER A 321 10.20 4.50 -0.72
CA SER A 321 11.32 5.37 -1.10
C SER A 321 12.43 5.34 -0.03
N GLU A 322 13.63 5.83 -0.37
CA GLU A 322 14.76 5.92 0.56
C GLU A 322 14.46 6.82 1.78
N ASP A 323 13.60 7.83 1.62
CA ASP A 323 13.15 8.72 2.70
C ASP A 323 12.05 8.10 3.59
N GLY A 324 11.71 6.83 3.36
CA GLY A 324 10.62 6.13 4.05
C GLY A 324 9.23 6.44 3.53
N SER A 325 9.09 7.31 2.51
CA SER A 325 7.77 7.61 1.94
C SER A 325 7.18 6.38 1.23
N VAL A 326 5.88 6.18 1.44
CA VAL A 326 5.13 5.03 0.92
C VAL A 326 4.17 5.51 -0.15
N LYS A 327 4.27 4.91 -1.34
CA LYS A 327 3.40 5.24 -2.47
C LYS A 327 2.66 4.00 -2.96
N PHE A 328 1.33 4.02 -2.89
CA PHE A 328 0.51 2.95 -3.45
C PHE A 328 0.77 2.78 -4.94
N ARG A 329 1.02 1.53 -5.36
CA ARG A 329 1.40 1.18 -6.73
C ARG A 329 0.29 0.43 -7.45
N GLY A 330 -0.43 -0.44 -6.76
CA GLY A 330 -1.55 -1.15 -7.35
C GLY A 330 -2.07 -2.32 -6.53
N LEU A 331 -3.25 -2.79 -6.93
CA LEU A 331 -3.82 -4.05 -6.47
C LEU A 331 -3.22 -5.21 -7.27
N LEU A 332 -3.29 -6.41 -6.69
CA LEU A 332 -2.67 -7.61 -7.22
C LEU A 332 -3.70 -8.71 -7.41
N GLU A 333 -3.59 -9.38 -8.55
CA GLU A 333 -4.28 -10.64 -8.82
C GLU A 333 -3.44 -11.83 -8.34
N PRO A 334 -4.05 -13.00 -8.11
CA PRO A 334 -3.32 -14.24 -7.83
C PRO A 334 -2.32 -14.52 -8.96
N MET A 335 -1.14 -15.05 -8.63
CA MET A 335 -0.22 -15.48 -9.67
C MET A 335 -0.75 -16.77 -10.29
N MET A 336 -0.73 -16.85 -11.61
CA MET A 336 -1.09 -18.06 -12.35
C MET A 336 -0.29 -18.14 -13.64
N GLU A 337 0.03 -19.36 -14.07
CA GLU A 337 0.91 -19.66 -15.22
C GLU A 337 0.51 -18.89 -16.49
N ASP A 338 -0.81 -18.68 -16.69
CA ASP A 338 -1.37 -17.97 -17.85
C ASP A 338 -2.03 -16.62 -17.50
N GLY A 339 -1.64 -15.99 -16.39
CA GLY A 339 -2.27 -14.74 -15.94
C GLY A 339 -2.19 -13.62 -16.98
N HIS A 340 -1.06 -13.55 -17.70
CA HIS A 340 -0.83 -12.62 -18.78
C HIS A 340 -1.82 -12.80 -19.95
N GLU A 341 -2.22 -14.04 -20.26
CA GLU A 341 -3.21 -14.36 -21.30
C GLU A 341 -4.62 -13.91 -20.88
N LYS A 342 -4.92 -13.95 -19.57
CA LYS A 342 -6.15 -13.37 -18.98
C LYS A 342 -6.09 -11.85 -18.83
N ARG A 343 -5.08 -11.20 -19.40
CA ARG A 343 -4.81 -9.74 -19.29
C ARG A 343 -4.58 -9.29 -17.84
N TRP A 344 -4.20 -10.20 -16.95
CA TRP A 344 -3.71 -9.83 -15.62
C TRP A 344 -2.31 -9.26 -15.83
N ARG A 345 -2.22 -7.93 -15.71
CA ARG A 345 -0.94 -7.22 -15.74
C ARG A 345 -0.42 -7.13 -14.32
N HIS A 346 0.54 -7.99 -13.99
CA HIS A 346 1.26 -7.97 -12.71
C HIS A 346 2.17 -6.74 -12.61
#